data_AF-A0A109HRX8-F1
#
_entry.id   AF-A0A109HRX8-F1
#
_cell.length_a   1.000
_cell.length_b   1.000
_cell.length_c   1.000
_cell.angle_alpha   90.00
_cell.angle_beta   90.00
_cell.angle_gamma   90.00
#
_symmetry.space_group_name_H-M   'P 1'
#
loop_
_entity.id
_entity.type
_entity.pdbx_description
1 polymer ?
#
loop_
_entity_poly.entity_id
_entity_poly.type
_entity_poly.pdbx_seq_one_letter_code
_entity_poly.pdbx_strand_id
1 'polypeptide(L)'
;MQISNNHSTPLGLPDGTVLAPGESAIIPNWAQLKTNSVVQAWLAAGVLSKEGTEEDGENDEQGKEDLVAKLDAAGVKYDKRWGLEKLQAALADAQKPKGEG
;
A
#
# COMPACT_ATOMS: atom_id res chain seq x y z
N MET A 1 -7.38 -15.78 2.28
CA MET A 1 -7.01 -14.37 2.56
C MET A 1 -8.29 -13.54 2.51
N GLN A 2 -8.45 -12.51 3.35
CA GLN A 2 -9.67 -11.69 3.36
C GLN A 2 -9.49 -10.49 2.43
N ILE A 3 -10.50 -10.24 1.59
CA ILE A 3 -10.47 -9.26 0.51
C ILE A 3 -11.70 -8.38 0.63
N SER A 4 -11.47 -7.07 0.60
CA SER A 4 -12.48 -6.05 0.82
C SER A 4 -12.74 -5.29 -0.48
N ASN A 5 -14.00 -5.12 -0.85
CA ASN A 5 -14.42 -4.31 -1.99
C ASN A 5 -14.58 -2.85 -1.57
N ASN A 6 -13.70 -1.96 -2.03
CA ASN A 6 -13.77 -0.53 -1.69
C ASN A 6 -14.66 0.27 -2.65
N HIS A 7 -15.21 -0.38 -3.67
CA HIS A 7 -16.05 0.27 -4.66
C HIS A 7 -17.52 0.32 -4.22
N SER A 8 -18.28 1.29 -4.72
CA SER A 8 -19.71 1.46 -4.40
C SER A 8 -20.64 0.51 -5.16
N THR A 9 -20.10 -0.42 -5.95
CA THR A 9 -20.89 -1.41 -6.69
C THR A 9 -20.43 -2.83 -6.33
N PRO A 10 -21.30 -3.84 -6.49
CA PRO A 10 -20.92 -5.24 -6.31
C PRO A 10 -19.79 -5.59 -7.28
N LEU A 11 -18.74 -6.25 -6.78
CA LEU A 11 -17.60 -6.66 -7.58
C LEU A 11 -17.57 -8.18 -7.73
N GLY A 12 -17.68 -8.66 -8.96
CA GLY A 12 -17.52 -10.08 -9.28
C GLY A 12 -16.05 -10.43 -9.48
N LEU A 13 -15.51 -11.32 -8.66
CA LEU A 13 -14.20 -11.90 -8.84
C LEU A 13 -14.23 -12.95 -9.98
N PRO A 14 -13.10 -13.20 -10.65
CA PRO A 14 -13.01 -14.21 -11.71
C PRO A 14 -13.30 -15.65 -11.23
N ASP A 15 -13.27 -15.89 -9.92
CA ASP A 15 -13.67 -17.17 -9.29
C ASP A 15 -15.20 -17.36 -9.25
N GLY A 16 -15.97 -16.32 -9.59
CA GLY A 16 -17.44 -16.29 -9.47
C GLY A 16 -17.94 -15.75 -8.13
N THR A 17 -17.06 -15.49 -7.16
CA THR A 17 -17.43 -14.82 -5.90
C THR A 17 -17.83 -13.37 -6.17
N VAL A 18 -18.95 -12.92 -5.61
CA VAL A 18 -19.37 -11.52 -5.66
C VAL A 18 -19.18 -10.90 -4.28
N LEU A 19 -18.47 -9.78 -4.23
CA LEU A 19 -18.30 -8.96 -3.04
C LEU A 19 -19.27 -7.79 -3.08
N ALA A 20 -20.11 -7.63 -2.05
CA ALA A 20 -20.96 -6.45 -1.91
C ALA A 20 -20.09 -5.18 -1.71
N PRO A 21 -20.60 -3.98 -2.00
CA PRO A 21 -19.85 -2.75 -1.78
C PRO A 21 -19.53 -2.56 -0.30
N GLY A 22 -18.25 -2.36 0.03
CA GLY A 22 -17.77 -2.25 1.42
C GLY A 22 -17.68 -3.58 2.17
N GLU A 23 -17.94 -4.71 1.53
CA GLU A 23 -17.90 -6.02 2.18
C GLU A 23 -16.54 -6.71 2.01
N SER A 24 -16.10 -7.33 3.11
CA SER A 24 -14.91 -8.17 3.19
C SER A 24 -15.31 -9.64 3.15
N ALA A 25 -14.72 -10.43 2.25
CA ALA A 25 -14.92 -11.87 2.24
C ALA A 25 -13.60 -12.64 2.23
N ILE A 26 -13.61 -13.83 2.82
CA ILE A 26 -12.47 -14.75 2.82
C ILE A 26 -12.46 -15.48 1.48
N ILE A 27 -11.49 -15.15 0.64
CA ILE A 27 -11.30 -15.77 -0.66
C ILE A 27 -10.22 -16.87 -0.54
N PRO A 28 -10.58 -18.16 -0.67
CA PRO A 28 -9.62 -19.26 -0.56
C PRO A 28 -8.63 -19.29 -1.74
N ASN A 29 -9.09 -18.95 -2.95
CA ASN A 29 -8.27 -18.93 -4.16
C ASN A 29 -7.53 -17.62 -4.42
N TRP A 30 -7.42 -16.73 -3.43
CA TRP A 30 -6.86 -15.38 -3.64
C TRP A 30 -5.44 -15.37 -4.22
N ALA A 31 -4.60 -16.33 -3.83
CA ALA A 31 -3.23 -16.42 -4.31
C ALA A 31 -3.12 -16.61 -5.83
N GLN A 32 -4.13 -17.26 -6.45
CA GLN A 32 -4.24 -17.39 -7.90
C GLN A 32 -4.97 -16.19 -8.52
N LEU A 33 -5.98 -15.65 -7.85
CA LEU A 33 -6.73 -14.50 -8.38
C LEU A 33 -5.86 -13.25 -8.50
N LYS A 34 -4.96 -13.00 -7.54
CA LYS A 34 -4.05 -11.86 -7.57
C LYS A 34 -3.03 -11.87 -8.72
N THR A 35 -2.85 -13.01 -9.41
CA THR A 35 -1.98 -13.09 -10.60
C THR A 35 -2.74 -12.71 -11.88
N ASN A 36 -4.06 -12.61 -11.81
CA ASN A 36 -4.88 -12.17 -12.93
C ASN A 36 -4.74 -10.66 -13.12
N SER A 37 -4.44 -10.23 -14.35
CA SER A 37 -4.23 -8.82 -14.68
C SER A 37 -5.42 -7.92 -14.35
N VAL A 38 -6.65 -8.44 -14.40
CA VAL A 38 -7.86 -7.68 -14.03
C VAL A 38 -7.89 -7.41 -12.53
N VAL A 39 -7.61 -8.42 -11.71
CA VAL A 39 -7.56 -8.29 -10.24
C VAL A 39 -6.41 -7.38 -9.82
N GLN A 40 -5.25 -7.47 -10.50
CA GLN A 40 -4.13 -6.57 -10.28
C GLN A 40 -4.49 -5.11 -10.61
N ALA A 41 -5.21 -4.87 -11.71
CA ALA A 41 -5.69 -3.54 -12.06
C ALA A 41 -6.67 -3.00 -11.01
N TRP A 42 -7.53 -3.84 -10.43
CA TRP A 42 -8.42 -3.44 -9.33
C TRP A 42 -7.68 -3.12 -8.04
N LEU A 43 -6.64 -3.88 -7.70
CA LEU A 43 -5.77 -3.56 -6.57
C LEU A 43 -5.02 -2.23 -6.81
N ALA A 44 -4.47 -2.05 -8.01
CA ALA A 44 -3.76 -0.81 -8.39
C ALA A 44 -4.69 0.42 -8.44
N ALA A 45 -5.96 0.22 -8.81
CA ALA A 45 -6.97 1.27 -8.82
C ALA A 45 -7.64 1.49 -7.46
N GLY A 46 -7.26 0.74 -6.42
CA GLY A 46 -7.87 0.81 -5.08
C GLY A 46 -9.31 0.28 -5.01
N VAL A 47 -9.80 -0.39 -6.04
CA VAL A 47 -11.12 -1.03 -6.11
C VAL A 47 -11.21 -2.22 -5.14
N LEU A 48 -10.09 -2.93 -4.94
CA LEU A 48 -9.96 -4.01 -3.97
C LEU A 48 -8.84 -3.71 -2.97
N SER A 49 -9.03 -4.14 -1.72
CA SER A 49 -7.99 -4.16 -0.69
C SER A 49 -7.81 -5.56 -0.13
N LYS A 50 -6.56 -5.95 0.14
CA LYS A 50 -6.25 -7.14 0.94
C LYS A 50 -6.38 -6.76 2.42
N GLU A 51 -7.23 -7.44 3.16
CA GLU A 51 -7.36 -7.28 4.61
C GLU A 51 -6.79 -8.54 5.25
N GLY A 52 -5.58 -8.44 5.79
CA GLY A 52 -4.83 -9.60 6.26
C GLY A 52 -3.38 -9.51 5.82
N THR A 53 -2.58 -8.98 6.76
CA THR A 53 -1.14 -8.72 6.70
C THR A 53 -0.78 -7.43 5.96
N GLU A 54 -0.29 -6.51 6.79
CA GLU A 54 0.28 -5.22 6.47
C GLU A 54 1.35 -5.25 5.35
N GLU A 55 1.55 -4.06 4.79
CA GLU A 55 2.61 -3.60 3.90
C GLU A 55 2.47 -3.86 2.38
N ASP A 56 2.83 -2.80 1.65
CA ASP A 56 2.76 -2.55 0.21
C ASP A 56 1.36 -2.33 -0.39
N GLY A 57 0.91 -1.10 -0.15
CA GLY A 57 -0.23 -0.43 -0.75
C GLY A 57 -0.16 1.02 -0.30
N GLU A 58 1.00 1.64 -0.54
CA GLU A 58 1.29 3.03 -0.21
C GLU A 58 0.29 3.93 -0.95
N ASN A 59 -0.80 4.25 -0.27
CA ASN A 59 -1.55 5.44 -0.54
C ASN A 59 -0.54 6.59 -0.40
N ASP A 60 -0.24 7.25 -1.52
CA ASP A 60 0.86 8.21 -1.75
C ASP A 60 0.99 9.28 -0.63
N GLU A 61 -0.09 9.52 0.12
CA GLU A 61 -0.11 10.40 1.30
C GLU A 61 0.40 9.73 2.59
N GLN A 62 0.02 8.49 2.89
CA GLN A 62 0.37 7.84 4.16
C GLN A 62 1.83 7.41 4.22
N GLY A 63 2.39 6.92 3.11
CA GLY A 63 3.82 6.62 3.02
C GLY A 63 4.67 7.87 3.15
N LYS A 64 4.18 8.99 2.62
CA LYS A 64 4.85 10.29 2.75
C LYS A 64 4.86 10.78 4.18
N GLU A 65 3.75 10.64 4.90
CA GLU A 65 3.66 10.99 6.31
C GLU A 65 4.55 10.10 7.19
N ASP A 66 4.62 8.80 6.92
CA ASP A 66 5.52 7.87 7.63
C ASP A 66 7.01 8.21 7.38
N LEU A 67 7.39 8.49 6.13
CA LEU A 67 8.74 8.94 5.78
C LEU A 67 9.09 10.27 6.47
N VAL A 68 8.15 11.21 6.51
CA VAL A 68 8.28 12.50 7.20
C VAL A 68 8.46 12.31 8.72
N ALA A 69 7.65 11.45 9.35
CA ALA A 69 7.74 11.15 10.77
C ALA A 69 9.09 10.48 11.12
N LYS A 70 9.56 9.55 10.28
CA LYS A 70 10.86 8.90 10.44
C LYS A 70 12.02 9.89 10.26
N LEU A 71 11.91 10.83 9.33
CA LEU A 71 12.91 11.90 9.14
C LEU A 71 12.96 12.84 10.35
N ASP A 72 11.79 13.24 10.87
CA ASP A 72 11.68 14.07 12.07
C ASP A 72 12.30 13.37 13.29
N ALA A 73 11.96 12.09 13.49
CA ALA A 73 12.53 11.26 14.54
C ALA A 73 14.05 11.08 14.41
N ALA A 74 14.56 10.99 13.17
CA ALA A 74 15.99 10.96 12.88
C ALA A 74 16.66 12.35 12.97
N GLY A 75 15.90 13.42 13.22
CA GLY A 75 16.41 14.78 13.27
C GLY A 75 16.86 15.34 11.92
N VAL A 76 16.41 14.74 10.82
CA VAL A 76 16.76 15.13 9.45
C VAL A 76 15.86 16.28 9.04
N LYS A 77 16.45 17.39 8.59
CA LYS A 77 15.67 18.46 7.98
C LYS A 77 15.12 18.00 6.63
N TYR A 78 13.80 18.01 6.51
CA TYR A 78 13.09 17.76 5.27
C TYR A 78 12.17 18.93 4.92
N ASP A 79 11.77 19.00 3.65
CA ASP A 79 10.83 20.00 3.16
C ASP A 79 9.52 19.33 2.75
N LYS A 80 8.37 19.90 3.12
CA LYS A 80 7.05 19.34 2.77
C LYS A 80 6.80 19.30 1.25
N ARG A 81 7.57 20.08 0.49
CA ARG A 81 7.56 20.09 -0.98
C ARG A 81 8.37 18.96 -1.61
N TRP A 82 9.13 18.19 -0.82
CA TRP A 82 9.88 17.05 -1.34
C TRP A 82 8.92 15.93 -1.74
N GLY A 83 9.20 15.31 -2.88
CA GLY A 83 8.55 14.05 -3.29
C GLY A 83 9.01 12.89 -2.42
N LEU A 84 8.26 11.79 -2.46
CA LEU A 84 8.54 10.54 -1.74
C LEU A 84 10.00 10.10 -1.91
N GLU A 85 10.52 10.11 -3.14
CA GLU A 85 11.91 9.75 -3.44
C GLU A 85 12.94 10.55 -2.64
N LYS A 86 12.71 11.86 -2.46
CA LYS A 86 13.63 12.73 -1.71
C LYS A 86 13.56 12.51 -0.21
N LEU A 87 12.36 12.27 0.32
CA LEU A 87 12.18 11.97 1.73
C LEU A 87 12.83 10.63 2.07
N GLN A 88 12.63 9.62 1.23
CA GLN A 88 13.23 8.29 1.40
C GLN A 88 14.75 8.33 1.28
N ALA A 89 15.31 9.09 0.34
CA ALA A 89 16.76 9.25 0.20
C ALA A 89 17.39 9.93 1.43
N ALA A 90 16.76 10.99 1.95
CA ALA A 90 17.25 11.68 3.15
C ALA A 90 17.16 10.78 4.39
N LEU A 91 16.13 9.93 4.47
CA LEU A 91 15.96 8.99 5.56
C LEU A 91 17.01 7.87 5.47
N ALA A 92 17.27 7.37 4.26
CA ALA A 92 18.31 6.38 4.02
C ALA A 92 19.72 6.93 4.32
N ASP A 93 19.98 8.21 4.01
CA ASP A 93 21.24 8.87 4.34
C ASP A 93 21.43 9.03 5.86
N ALA A 94 20.37 9.36 6.58
CA ALA A 94 20.41 9.48 8.04
C ALA A 94 20.46 8.14 8.78
N GLN A 95 19.84 7.10 8.22
CA GLN A 95 19.92 5.74 8.75
C GLN A 95 21.22 5.03 8.40
N LYS A 96 21.94 5.49 7.36
CA LYS A 96 23.28 4.98 7.10
C LYS A 96 24.16 5.32 8.32
N PRO A 97 24.82 4.32 8.93
CA PRO A 97 25.66 4.57 10.07
C PRO A 97 26.73 5.58 9.68
N LYS A 98 26.81 6.68 10.42
CA LYS A 98 27.91 7.65 10.36
C LYS A 98 29.20 6.92 10.75
N GLY A 99 29.81 6.23 9.80
CA GLY A 99 30.90 5.30 10.07
C GLY A 99 31.34 4.52 8.85
N GLU A 100 31.74 5.21 7.79
CA GLU A 100 32.77 4.69 6.87
C GLU A 100 33.84 5.78 6.76
N GLY A 101 35.01 5.48 7.35
CA GLY A 101 36.25 6.22 7.17
C GLY A 101 37.09 5.63 6.06
#